data_AF-A0AAW1MV48-F1
#
_entry.id   AF-A0AAW1MV48-F1
#
_cell.length_a   1.000
_cell.length_b   1.000
_cell.length_c   1.000
_cell.angle_alpha   90.00
_cell.angle_beta   90.00
_cell.angle_gamma   90.00
#
_symmetry.space_group_name_H-M   'P 1'
#
loop_
_entity.id
_entity.type
_entity.pdbx_description
1 polymer ?
#
loop_
_entity_poly.entity_id
_entity_poly.type
_entity_poly.pdbx_seq_one_letter_code
_entity_poly.pdbx_strand_id
1 'polypeptide(L)'
;MPTKIQNFARSALVKPIVVNVGRAGAANLDVIQEVEYVKQEAKIVYLVECLQKTPPPVLIFCENKVDVDDIHEYLLLIEVEAGAVHSGKDQERVRDKIFLIWEEGCLSFHRCCLKRAGFSRHSSCYQL
;
A
#
# COMPACT_ATOMS: atom_id res chain seq x y z
N MET A 1 -16.15 -18.77 0.94
CA MET A 1 -17.28 -18.11 0.23
C MET A 1 -18.50 -18.10 1.13
N PRO A 2 -19.12 -16.95 1.46
CA PRO A 2 -20.28 -16.88 2.35
C PRO A 2 -21.49 -17.67 1.81
N THR A 3 -22.31 -18.21 2.71
CA THR A 3 -23.41 -19.14 2.39
C THR A 3 -24.44 -18.53 1.43
N LYS A 4 -24.74 -17.24 1.54
CA LYS A 4 -25.68 -16.54 0.64
C LYS A 4 -25.20 -16.52 -0.81
N ILE A 5 -23.89 -16.29 -1.03
CA ILE A 5 -23.31 -16.26 -2.38
C ILE A 5 -23.23 -17.69 -2.95
N GLN A 6 -22.95 -18.69 -2.11
CA GLN A 6 -22.98 -20.09 -2.53
C GLN A 6 -24.37 -20.51 -3.00
N ASN A 7 -25.43 -20.12 -2.28
CA ASN A 7 -26.81 -20.43 -2.65
C ASN A 7 -27.18 -19.76 -3.98
N PHE A 8 -26.78 -18.50 -4.19
CA PHE A 8 -26.97 -17.82 -5.46
C PHE A 8 -26.23 -18.52 -6.61
N ALA A 9 -24.97 -18.90 -6.42
CA ALA A 9 -24.18 -19.58 -7.45
C ALA A 9 -24.79 -20.94 -7.84
N ARG A 10 -25.35 -21.68 -6.87
CA ARG A 10 -26.05 -22.96 -7.13
C ARG A 10 -27.33 -22.79 -7.94
N SER A 11 -28.07 -21.70 -7.73
CA SER A 11 -29.30 -21.43 -8.51
C SER A 11 -29.03 -20.82 -9.88
N ALA A 12 -27.92 -20.09 -10.05
CA ALA A 12 -27.66 -19.30 -11.25
C ALA A 12 -26.74 -19.99 -12.28
N LEU A 13 -25.97 -21.01 -11.88
CA LEU A 13 -24.94 -21.63 -12.74
C LEU A 13 -25.28 -23.09 -13.09
N VAL A 14 -25.06 -23.48 -14.34
CA VAL A 14 -25.19 -24.87 -14.80
C VAL A 14 -23.80 -25.48 -14.91
N LYS A 15 -23.53 -26.54 -14.13
CA LYS A 15 -22.24 -27.26 -14.08
C LYS A 15 -21.01 -26.34 -13.96
N PRO A 16 -20.94 -25.46 -12.94
CA PRO A 16 -19.79 -24.58 -12.78
C PRO A 16 -18.54 -25.36 -12.37
N ILE A 17 -17.38 -24.89 -12.84
CA ILE A 17 -16.06 -25.31 -12.35
C ILE A 17 -15.62 -24.31 -11.28
N VAL A 18 -15.20 -24.80 -10.12
CA VAL A 18 -14.66 -23.96 -9.05
C VAL A 18 -13.15 -23.90 -9.20
N VAL A 19 -12.63 -22.71 -9.47
CA VAL A 19 -11.18 -22.45 -9.50
C VAL A 19 -10.80 -21.69 -8.24
N ASN A 20 -9.96 -22.30 -7.40
CA ASN A 20 -9.40 -21.66 -6.21
C ASN A 20 -8.01 -21.14 -6.55
N VAL A 21 -7.82 -19.81 -6.51
CA VAL A 21 -6.56 -19.14 -6.84
C VAL A 21 -5.68 -18.82 -5.62
N GLY A 22 -6.06 -19.29 -4.42
CA GLY A 22 -5.30 -19.07 -3.19
C GLY A 22 -6.15 -19.18 -1.93
N ARG A 23 -5.52 -18.95 -0.76
CA ARG A 23 -6.21 -18.90 0.53
C ARG A 23 -6.88 -17.52 0.70
N ALA A 24 -8.21 -17.50 0.80
CA ALA A 24 -8.93 -16.26 1.08
C ALA A 24 -8.54 -15.69 2.45
N GLY A 25 -8.14 -14.41 2.49
CA GLY A 25 -7.88 -13.66 3.72
C GLY A 25 -6.53 -13.93 4.40
N ALA A 26 -5.59 -14.59 3.73
CA ALA A 26 -4.20 -14.68 4.18
C ALA A 26 -3.30 -13.80 3.30
N ALA A 27 -2.30 -13.17 3.90
CA ALA A 27 -1.20 -12.59 3.14
C ALA A 27 -0.54 -13.69 2.30
N ASN A 28 -0.02 -13.32 1.13
CA ASN A 28 0.70 -14.27 0.28
C ASN A 28 1.92 -14.79 1.05
N LEU A 29 2.14 -16.11 1.05
CA LEU A 29 3.27 -16.75 1.74
C LEU A 29 4.62 -16.33 1.12
N ASP A 30 4.61 -15.89 -0.13
CA ASP A 30 5.78 -15.39 -0.85
C ASP A 30 6.10 -13.92 -0.54
N VAL A 31 5.34 -13.29 0.36
CA VAL A 31 5.60 -11.92 0.82
C VAL A 31 6.25 -11.97 2.19
N ILE A 32 7.51 -11.50 2.25
CA ILE A 32 8.23 -11.32 3.50
C ILE A 32 7.71 -10.05 4.18
N GLN A 33 7.39 -10.16 5.47
CA GLN A 33 6.87 -9.05 6.27
C GLN A 33 7.77 -8.84 7.48
N GLU A 34 8.32 -7.63 7.60
CA GLU A 34 9.16 -7.20 8.72
C GLU A 34 8.44 -6.10 9.49
N VAL A 35 8.45 -6.19 10.82
CA VAL A 35 7.79 -5.22 11.70
C VAL A 35 8.81 -4.71 12.70
N GLU A 36 9.03 -3.40 12.69
CA GLU A 36 10.02 -2.76 13.53
C GLU A 36 9.39 -1.66 14.38
N TYR A 37 9.77 -1.64 15.66
CA TYR A 37 9.32 -0.59 16.57
C TYR A 37 10.23 0.63 16.44
N VAL A 38 9.68 1.72 15.92
CA VAL A 38 10.39 2.98 15.71
C VAL A 38 9.63 4.11 16.40
N LYS A 39 10.37 4.97 17.11
CA LYS A 39 9.79 6.18 17.71
C LYS A 39 9.26 7.10 16.61
N GLN A 40 8.19 7.84 16.89
CA GLN A 40 7.48 8.62 15.87
C GLN A 40 8.41 9.63 15.17
N GLU A 41 9.23 10.33 15.95
CA GLU A 41 10.21 11.31 15.51
C GLU A 41 11.35 10.73 14.66
N ALA A 42 11.60 9.41 14.76
CA ALA A 42 12.66 8.73 14.03
C ALA A 42 12.16 8.05 12.74
N LYS A 43 10.84 8.01 12.47
CA LYS A 43 10.27 7.27 11.34
C LYS A 43 10.75 7.75 9.97
N ILE A 44 10.90 9.07 9.78
CA ILE A 44 11.35 9.62 8.50
C ILE A 44 12.81 9.26 8.23
N VAL A 45 13.67 9.35 9.25
CA VAL A 45 15.09 8.96 9.13
C VAL A 45 15.19 7.45 8.86
N TYR A 46 14.43 6.65 9.60
CA TYR A 46 14.40 5.20 9.43
C TYR A 46 13.89 4.79 8.04
N LEU A 47 12.93 5.54 7.48
CA LEU A 47 12.44 5.31 6.12
C LEU A 47 13.57 5.42 5.09
N VAL A 48 14.47 6.38 5.22
CA VAL A 48 15.62 6.50 4.31
C VAL A 48 16.54 5.28 4.41
N GLU A 49 16.75 4.75 5.61
CA GLU A 49 17.50 3.50 5.80
C GLU A 49 16.78 2.31 5.13
N CYS A 50 15.44 2.26 5.20
CA CYS A 50 14.65 1.24 4.48
C CYS A 50 14.82 1.35 2.96
N LEU A 51 14.92 2.56 2.41
CA LEU A 51 15.17 2.76 0.97
C LEU A 51 16.56 2.31 0.53
N GLN A 52 17.53 2.28 1.45
CA GLN A 52 18.85 1.69 1.18
C GLN A 52 18.78 0.15 1.14
N LYS A 53 17.92 -0.46 1.96
CA LYS A 53 17.70 -1.92 1.98
C LYS A 53 16.92 -2.37 0.74
N THR A 54 15.88 -1.63 0.36
CA THR A 54 15.04 -1.90 -0.81
C THR A 54 15.04 -0.69 -1.72
N PRO A 55 15.84 -0.72 -2.81
CA PRO A 55 15.89 0.41 -3.73
C PRO A 55 14.56 0.57 -4.46
N PRO A 56 14.28 1.78 -4.98
CA PRO A 56 13.11 2.05 -5.81
C PRO A 56 13.03 1.10 -7.04
N PRO A 57 11.81 0.74 -7.53
CA PRO A 57 10.51 1.31 -7.16
C PRO A 57 9.92 0.69 -5.89
N VAL A 58 9.44 1.53 -4.97
CA VAL A 58 8.74 1.07 -3.75
C VAL A 58 7.45 1.85 -3.51
N LEU A 59 6.52 1.21 -2.81
CA LEU A 59 5.28 1.81 -2.33
C LEU A 59 5.35 2.11 -0.84
N ILE A 60 5.05 3.36 -0.48
CA ILE A 60 4.97 3.78 0.92
C ILE A 60 3.53 4.16 1.25
N PHE A 61 3.03 3.60 2.34
CA PHE A 61 1.67 3.85 2.81
C PHE A 61 1.67 4.69 4.08
N CYS A 62 0.85 5.73 4.05
CA CYS A 62 0.61 6.60 5.21
C CYS A 62 -0.87 6.61 5.58
N GLU A 63 -1.16 6.84 6.86
CA GLU A 63 -2.52 6.90 7.39
C GLU A 63 -3.26 8.16 6.89
N ASN A 64 -2.57 9.30 6.89
CA ASN A 64 -3.16 10.62 6.65
C ASN A 64 -2.53 11.32 5.45
N LYS A 65 -3.26 12.29 4.88
CA LYS A 65 -2.79 13.09 3.73
C LYS A 65 -1.57 13.93 4.08
N VAL A 66 -1.57 14.50 5.30
CA VAL A 66 -0.48 15.34 5.81
C VAL A 66 0.82 14.52 5.84
N ASP A 67 0.78 13.31 6.39
CA ASP A 67 1.95 12.42 6.42
C ASP A 67 2.46 12.06 5.01
N VAL A 68 1.57 11.93 4.01
CA VAL A 68 1.97 11.69 2.60
C VAL A 68 2.73 12.90 2.06
N ASP A 69 2.21 14.11 2.28
CA ASP A 69 2.82 15.35 1.81
C ASP A 69 4.17 15.61 2.49
N ASP A 70 4.25 15.47 3.82
CA ASP A 70 5.46 15.69 4.61
C ASP A 70 6.61 14.76 4.16
N ILE A 71 6.32 13.47 3.96
CA ILE A 71 7.35 12.52 3.52
C ILE A 71 7.73 12.78 2.06
N HIS A 72 6.76 13.08 1.20
CA HIS A 72 7.04 13.40 -0.19
C HIS A 72 7.93 14.64 -0.33
N GLU A 73 7.67 15.70 0.43
CA GLU A 73 8.53 16.89 0.48
C GLU A 73 9.92 16.56 1.01
N TYR A 74 10.03 15.74 2.06
CA TYR A 74 11.32 15.31 2.60
C TYR A 74 12.14 14.50 1.59
N LEU A 75 11.50 13.59 0.84
CA LEU A 75 12.20 12.80 -0.20
C LEU A 75 12.71 13.68 -1.35
N LEU A 76 11.91 14.66 -1.77
CA LEU A 76 12.36 15.62 -2.79
C LEU A 76 13.55 16.45 -2.31
N LEU A 77 13.61 16.80 -1.02
CA LEU A 77 14.75 17.53 -0.45
C LEU A 77 16.07 16.73 -0.48
N ILE A 78 15.99 15.40 -0.37
CA ILE A 78 17.15 14.51 -0.47
C ILE A 78 17.36 13.97 -1.90
N GLU A 79 16.76 14.64 -2.90
CA GLU A 79 16.86 14.32 -4.33
C GLU A 79 16.36 12.91 -4.71
N VAL A 80 15.43 12.36 -3.91
CA VAL A 80 14.72 11.12 -4.24
C VAL A 80 13.44 11.47 -4.98
N GLU A 81 13.32 11.03 -6.23
CA GLU A 81 12.11 11.22 -7.02
C GLU A 81 10.97 10.33 -6.49
N ALA A 82 9.86 10.97 -6.15
CA ALA A 82 8.69 10.30 -5.61
C ALA A 82 7.39 10.97 -6.08
N GLY A 83 6.32 10.18 -6.20
CA GLY A 83 4.97 10.67 -6.47
C GLY A 83 4.05 10.53 -5.25
N ALA A 84 3.24 11.56 -4.97
CA ALA A 84 2.27 11.56 -3.86
C ALA A 84 0.82 11.37 -4.32
N VAL A 85 0.12 10.33 -3.81
CA VAL A 85 -1.31 10.08 -4.09
C VAL A 85 -2.18 10.23 -2.84
N HIS A 86 -3.10 11.19 -2.88
CA HIS A 86 -4.25 11.21 -1.98
C HIS A 86 -5.39 12.03 -2.59
N SER A 87 -6.58 11.96 -1.99
CA SER A 87 -7.79 12.63 -2.50
C SER A 87 -7.76 14.17 -2.49
N GLY A 88 -6.62 14.77 -2.14
CA GLY A 88 -6.40 16.22 -2.18
C GLY A 88 -5.49 16.66 -3.33
N LYS A 89 -4.90 15.70 -4.08
CA LYS A 89 -4.10 15.99 -5.27
C LYS A 89 -4.94 15.82 -6.52
N ASP A 90 -4.53 16.51 -7.58
CA ASP A 90 -5.09 16.37 -8.90
C ASP A 90 -4.76 14.98 -9.48
N GLN A 91 -5.78 14.14 -9.59
CA GLN A 91 -5.62 12.71 -9.87
C GLN A 91 -5.15 12.41 -11.29
N GLU A 92 -5.55 13.25 -12.26
CA GLU A 92 -5.15 13.03 -13.66
C GLU A 92 -3.66 13.26 -13.83
N ARG A 93 -3.18 14.40 -13.32
CA ARG A 93 -1.75 14.74 -13.31
C ARG A 93 -0.91 13.77 -12.50
N VAL A 94 -1.42 13.29 -11.36
CA VAL A 94 -0.69 12.36 -10.49
C VAL A 94 -0.58 10.98 -11.12
N ARG A 95 -1.64 10.47 -11.77
CA ARG A 95 -1.63 9.16 -12.42
C ARG A 95 -0.60 9.09 -13.54
N ASP A 96 -0.55 10.10 -14.40
CA ASP A 96 0.35 10.12 -15.55
C ASP A 96 1.82 10.23 -15.10
N LYS A 97 2.08 11.05 -14.07
CA LYS A 97 3.41 11.15 -13.47
C LYS A 97 3.85 9.87 -12.77
N ILE A 98 2.98 9.26 -11.97
CA ILE A 98 3.31 8.04 -11.24
C ILE A 98 3.59 6.89 -12.16
N PHE A 99 2.82 6.76 -13.24
CA PHE A 99 3.06 5.72 -14.23
C PHE A 99 4.46 5.85 -14.85
N LEU A 100 4.87 7.07 -15.22
CA LEU A 100 6.21 7.34 -15.74
C LEU A 100 7.30 7.09 -14.69
N ILE A 101 7.11 7.62 -13.48
CA ILE A 101 8.04 7.45 -12.35
C ILE A 101 8.23 5.97 -12.03
N TRP A 102 7.16 5.17 -12.04
CA TRP A 102 7.21 3.74 -11.72
C TRP A 102 7.92 2.92 -12.81
N GLU A 103 7.66 3.20 -14.09
CA GLU A 103 8.37 2.57 -15.22
C GLU A 103 9.87 2.92 -15.23
N GLU A 104 10.23 4.12 -14.76
CA GLU A 104 11.63 4.56 -14.60
C GLU A 104 12.26 4.16 -13.25
N GLY A 105 11.51 3.45 -12.40
CA GLY A 105 12.01 2.81 -11.19
C GLY A 105 11.92 3.65 -9.91
N CYS A 106 11.02 4.64 -9.80
CA CYS A 106 10.92 5.54 -8.65
C CYS A 106 9.62 5.39 -7.81
N LEU A 107 9.62 5.99 -6.62
CA LEU A 107 8.66 5.75 -5.52
C LEU A 107 7.23 6.24 -5.76
N SER A 108 6.24 5.51 -5.21
CA SER A 108 4.84 5.97 -5.19
C SER A 108 4.21 5.86 -3.79
N PHE A 109 3.60 6.96 -3.32
CA PHE A 109 2.87 7.00 -2.05
C PHE A 109 1.40 6.76 -2.27
N HIS A 110 0.83 5.79 -1.57
CA HIS A 110 -0.61 5.56 -1.57
C HIS A 110 -1.20 5.77 -0.17
N ARG A 111 -2.30 6.50 -0.09
CA ARG A 111 -3.17 6.45 1.09
C ARG A 111 -3.96 5.14 1.09
N CYS A 112 -3.72 4.26 2.07
CA CYS A 112 -4.58 3.11 2.31
C CYS A 112 -5.68 3.47 3.30
N CYS A 113 -6.90 3.71 2.82
CA CYS A 113 -8.08 3.81 3.69
C CYS A 113 -8.64 2.40 3.94
N LEU A 114 -7.88 1.51 4.60
CA LEU A 114 -8.38 0.19 4.97
C LEU A 114 -9.44 0.37 6.08
N LYS A 115 -10.73 0.26 5.74
CA LYS A 115 -11.82 0.20 6.72
C LYS A 115 -11.62 -1.07 7.57
N ARG A 116 -11.12 -0.88 8.79
CA ARG A 116 -11.16 -1.74 9.99
C ARG A 116 -11.52 -3.21 9.76
N ALA A 117 -10.50 -4.07 9.87
CA ALA A 117 -10.63 -5.36 10.53
C ALA A 117 -9.81 -5.33 11.84
N GLY A 118 -10.47 -5.00 12.95
CA GLY A 118 -10.12 -5.54 14.28
C GLY A 118 -8.74 -5.35 14.93
N PHE A 119 -7.87 -4.40 14.55
CA PHE A 119 -6.59 -4.17 15.25
C PHE A 119 -6.61 -2.92 16.16
N SER A 120 -6.05 -3.06 17.36
CA SER A 120 -5.99 -2.04 18.42
C SER A 120 -5.18 -0.81 18.01
N ARG A 121 -5.56 0.36 18.54
CA ARG A 121 -5.18 1.72 18.14
C ARG A 121 -3.70 2.12 18.30
N HIS A 122 -2.75 1.21 18.42
CA HIS A 122 -1.34 1.56 18.59
C HIS A 122 -0.53 0.92 17.47
N SER A 123 0.16 1.76 16.71
CA SER A 123 1.07 1.43 15.62
C SER A 123 0.45 0.66 14.44
N SER A 124 0.18 1.38 13.35
CA SER A 124 -0.10 0.75 12.06
C SER A 124 0.54 1.55 10.94
N CYS A 125 1.83 1.31 10.75
CA CYS A 125 2.45 1.42 9.43
C CYS A 125 2.17 0.07 8.78
N TYR A 126 1.11 -0.03 7.97
CA TYR A 126 0.88 -1.22 7.16
C TYR A 126 1.63 -1.02 5.84
N GLN A 127 2.68 -1.82 5.62
CA GLN A 127 3.18 -2.09 4.28
C GLN A 127 2.22 -3.05 3.58
N LEU A 128 1.42 -2.49 2.67
CA LEU A 128 0.99 -3.08 1.38
C LEU A 128 0.14 -2.08 0.61
#